data_AF-A0AAW8KZ25-F1
#
_entry.id   AF-A0AAW8KZ25-F1
#
_cell.length_a   1.000
_cell.length_b   1.000
_cell.length_c   1.000
_cell.angle_alpha   90.00
_cell.angle_beta   90.00
_cell.angle_gamma   90.00
#
_symmetry.space_group_name_H-M   'P 1'
#
loop_
_entity.id
_entity.type
_entity.pdbx_description
1 polymer ?
#
loop_
_entity_poly.entity_id
_entity_poly.type
_entity_poly.pdbx_seq_one_letter_code
_entity_poly.pdbx_strand_id
1 'polypeptide(L)'
;ATPDCLTVPVLRNPDQKSIKQIAVELGVLGQKARDKKLTPKDLQGANFTISSLGAIGGTAFTPLVNWPQVAILGISPATMQPVWNGKDFDPRLMLPLSLSYDHRVINGADA
;
A
#
# COMPACT_ATOMS: atom_id res chain seq x y z
N ALA A 1 9.27 6.08 -3.15
CA ALA A 1 10.62 5.57 -3.43
C ALA A 1 11.64 6.63 -3.03
N THR A 2 12.73 6.25 -2.38
CA THR A 2 13.90 7.12 -2.17
C THR A 2 14.98 6.77 -3.19
N PRO A 3 15.86 7.72 -3.58
CA PRO A 3 16.88 7.46 -4.61
C PRO A 3 17.83 6.30 -4.29
N ASP A 4 18.09 6.03 -3.00
CA ASP A 4 19.14 5.10 -2.59
C ASP A 4 18.66 3.65 -2.35
N CYS A 5 17.37 3.41 -2.10
CA CYS A 5 16.77 2.08 -1.89
C CYS A 5 15.25 2.23 -1.65
N LEU A 6 14.50 1.11 -1.64
CA LEU A 6 13.14 1.05 -1.13
C LEU A 6 13.15 0.94 0.41
N THR A 7 12.59 1.94 1.10
CA THR A 7 12.39 1.92 2.55
C THR A 7 10.91 1.83 2.89
N VAL A 8 10.56 1.08 3.95
CA VAL A 8 9.17 0.83 4.37
C VAL A 8 8.99 1.30 5.82
N PRO A 9 8.64 2.58 6.05
CA PRO A 9 8.40 3.10 7.39
C PRO A 9 7.07 2.60 7.97
N VAL A 10 7.00 2.49 9.29
CA VAL A 10 5.86 1.93 10.03
C VAL A 10 4.98 3.04 10.59
N LEU A 11 3.74 3.09 10.11
CA LEU A 11 2.66 3.86 10.75
C LEU A 11 2.10 3.06 11.93
N ARG A 12 2.20 3.59 13.15
CA ARG A 12 1.77 2.87 14.37
C ARG A 12 0.33 3.19 14.74
N ASN A 13 -0.42 2.22 15.25
CA ASN A 13 -1.80 2.40 15.74
C ASN A 13 -2.71 3.23 14.80
N PRO A 14 -2.79 2.89 13.49
CA PRO A 14 -3.60 3.65 12.54
C PRO A 14 -5.10 3.64 12.88
N ASP A 15 -5.57 2.61 13.59
CA ASP A 15 -6.93 2.43 14.10
C ASP A 15 -7.36 3.52 15.10
N GLN A 16 -6.40 4.17 15.77
CA GLN A 16 -6.65 5.21 16.77
C GLN A 16 -6.54 6.62 16.20
N LYS A 17 -6.39 6.75 14.87
CA LYS A 17 -6.08 8.01 14.21
C LYS A 17 -7.17 8.37 13.20
N SER A 18 -7.49 9.64 13.12
CA SER A 18 -8.26 10.20 12.01
C SER A 18 -7.47 10.18 10.71
N ILE A 19 -8.17 10.24 9.58
CA ILE A 19 -7.56 10.31 8.23
C ILE A 19 -6.55 11.48 8.14
N LYS A 20 -6.87 12.63 8.76
CA LYS A 20 -5.98 13.79 8.77
C LYS A 20 -4.68 13.52 9.53
N GLN A 21 -4.77 12.87 10.69
CA GLN A 21 -3.59 12.51 11.49
C GLN A 21 -2.71 11.50 10.74
N ILE A 22 -3.32 10.50 10.10
CA ILE A 22 -2.62 9.54 9.24
C ILE A 22 -1.87 10.28 8.12
N ALA A 23 -2.53 11.17 7.41
CA ALA A 23 -1.93 11.93 6.30
C ALA A 23 -0.71 12.76 6.77
N VAL A 24 -0.84 13.46 7.91
CA VAL A 24 0.26 14.25 8.48
C VAL A 24 1.44 13.35 8.84
N GLU A 25 1.20 12.23 9.51
CA GLU A 25 2.26 11.32 9.96
C GLU A 25 2.96 10.62 8.79
N LEU A 26 2.21 10.20 7.76
CA LEU A 26 2.78 9.69 6.51
C LEU A 26 3.66 10.74 5.84
N GLY A 27 3.25 12.02 5.84
CA GLY A 27 4.06 13.13 5.35
C GLY A 27 5.39 13.27 6.11
N VAL A 28 5.35 13.20 7.45
CA VAL A 28 6.53 13.24 8.32
C VAL A 28 7.46 12.05 8.07
N LEU A 29 6.92 10.83 8.02
CA LEU A 29 7.69 9.61 7.73
C LEU A 29 8.31 9.65 6.34
N GLY A 30 7.56 10.13 5.34
CA GLY A 30 8.05 10.31 3.98
C GLY A 30 9.18 11.33 3.89
N GLN A 31 9.12 12.42 4.66
CA GLN A 31 10.22 13.38 4.74
C GLN A 31 11.45 12.80 5.42
N LYS A 32 11.28 12.11 6.56
CA LYS A 32 12.38 11.41 7.24
C LYS A 32 13.06 10.39 6.32
N ALA A 33 12.30 9.67 5.50
CA ALA A 33 12.82 8.73 4.52
C ALA A 33 13.73 9.42 3.50
N ARG A 34 13.26 10.52 2.90
CA ARG A 34 14.03 11.33 1.93
C ARG A 34 15.29 11.94 2.56
N ASP A 35 15.19 12.40 3.80
CA ASP A 35 16.30 12.98 4.55
C ASP A 35 17.29 11.95 5.11
N LYS A 36 17.05 10.63 4.94
CA LYS A 36 17.82 9.54 5.55
C LYS A 36 17.84 9.59 7.10
N LYS A 37 16.77 10.09 7.71
CA LYS A 37 16.61 10.27 9.17
C LYS A 37 15.65 9.25 9.80
N LEU A 38 15.35 8.16 9.11
CA LEU A 38 14.55 7.08 9.69
C LEU A 38 15.35 6.37 10.77
N THR A 39 14.74 6.18 11.93
CA THR A 39 15.32 5.42 13.04
C THR A 39 14.98 3.94 12.89
N PRO A 40 15.70 3.01 13.57
CA PRO A 40 15.31 1.60 13.60
C PRO A 40 13.87 1.39 14.08
N LYS A 41 13.39 2.23 15.02
CA LYS A 41 12.01 2.22 15.50
C LYS A 41 11.00 2.60 14.43
N ASP A 42 11.38 3.41 13.44
CA ASP A 42 10.50 3.76 12.32
C ASP A 42 10.37 2.64 11.30
N LEU A 43 11.20 1.59 11.36
CA LEU A 43 11.28 0.52 10.35
C LEU A 43 10.82 -0.87 10.85
N GLN A 44 10.58 -1.04 12.15
CA GLN A 44 10.31 -2.35 12.76
C GLN A 44 8.91 -2.48 13.36
N GLY A 45 8.40 -3.71 13.38
CA GLY A 45 7.14 -4.07 14.05
C GLY A 45 5.88 -3.67 13.28
N ALA A 46 5.94 -3.70 11.95
CA ALA A 46 4.74 -3.60 11.12
C ALA A 46 4.05 -4.97 11.00
N ASN A 47 2.71 -4.95 11.03
CA ASN A 47 1.88 -6.16 10.89
C ASN A 47 1.40 -6.38 9.45
N PHE A 48 1.36 -5.32 8.65
CA PHE A 48 0.88 -5.31 7.27
C PHE A 48 1.61 -4.23 6.46
N THR A 49 1.75 -4.44 5.15
CA THR A 49 2.42 -3.49 4.25
C THR A 49 1.47 -3.04 3.15
N ILE A 50 1.50 -1.75 2.83
CA ILE A 50 0.89 -1.17 1.63
C ILE A 50 2.02 -0.67 0.72
N SER A 51 2.04 -1.15 -0.52
CA SER A 51 2.96 -0.70 -1.56
C SER A 51 2.18 -0.02 -2.67
N SER A 52 2.47 1.25 -2.94
CA SER A 52 1.84 2.00 -4.02
C SER A 52 2.83 2.28 -5.14
N LEU A 53 2.50 1.81 -6.34
CA LEU A 53 3.21 2.13 -7.59
C LEU A 53 2.47 3.19 -8.42
N GLY A 54 1.51 3.90 -7.82
CA GLY A 54 0.65 4.86 -8.50
C GLY A 54 1.40 5.96 -9.28
N ALA A 55 2.63 6.28 -8.89
CA ALA A 55 3.47 7.29 -9.54
C ALA A 55 4.38 6.74 -10.66
N ILE A 56 4.57 5.42 -10.76
CA ILE A 56 5.52 4.79 -11.69
C ILE A 56 4.81 4.23 -12.93
N GLY A 57 3.54 3.82 -12.77
CA GLY A 57 2.78 3.16 -13.83
C GLY A 57 2.51 1.69 -13.52
N GLY A 58 1.88 0.99 -14.47
CA GLY A 58 1.52 -0.43 -14.37
C GLY A 58 0.02 -0.64 -14.23
N THR A 59 -0.43 -1.85 -14.59
CA THR A 59 -1.84 -2.27 -14.49
C THR A 59 -2.07 -3.05 -13.20
N ALA A 60 -1.23 -4.05 -12.94
CA ALA A 60 -1.19 -4.83 -11.72
C ALA A 60 0.23 -5.34 -11.49
N PHE A 61 0.55 -5.69 -10.25
CA PHE A 61 1.79 -6.37 -9.90
C PHE A 61 1.52 -7.36 -8.77
N THR A 62 2.42 -8.32 -8.59
CA THR A 62 2.37 -9.34 -7.53
C THR A 62 3.37 -8.94 -6.43
N PRO A 63 2.97 -8.15 -5.42
CA PRO A 63 3.88 -7.73 -4.36
C PRO A 63 4.42 -8.93 -3.59
N LEU A 64 5.69 -8.88 -3.19
CA LEU A 64 6.29 -9.91 -2.35
C LEU A 64 5.99 -9.62 -0.87
N VAL A 65 5.42 -10.61 -0.17
CA VAL A 65 5.15 -10.51 1.27
C VAL A 65 6.47 -10.33 2.03
N ASN A 66 6.51 -9.32 2.91
CA ASN A 66 7.68 -9.04 3.73
C ASN A 66 7.62 -9.81 5.05
N TRP A 67 8.33 -10.94 5.15
CA TRP A 67 8.38 -11.73 6.38
C TRP A 67 8.88 -10.87 7.57
N PRO A 68 8.29 -10.98 8.78
CA PRO A 68 7.32 -11.97 9.25
C PRO A 68 5.83 -11.62 9.03
N GLN A 69 5.52 -10.61 8.20
CA GLN A 69 4.14 -10.30 7.84
C GLN A 69 3.57 -11.40 6.95
N VAL A 70 2.24 -11.50 6.92
CA VAL A 70 1.52 -12.56 6.20
C VAL A 70 0.76 -12.05 4.96
N ALA A 71 0.71 -10.74 4.75
CA ALA A 71 0.07 -10.14 3.58
C ALA A 71 0.62 -8.75 3.24
N ILE A 72 0.45 -8.35 1.98
CA ILE A 72 0.83 -7.04 1.44
C ILE A 72 -0.17 -6.61 0.37
N LEU A 73 -0.61 -5.35 0.43
CA LEU A 73 -1.48 -4.74 -0.56
C LEU A 73 -0.68 -3.90 -1.56
N GLY A 74 -0.74 -4.26 -2.83
CA GLY A 74 -0.26 -3.48 -3.96
C GLY A 74 -1.35 -2.58 -4.52
N ILE A 75 -1.02 -1.31 -4.76
CA ILE A 75 -1.91 -0.33 -5.38
C ILE A 75 -1.29 0.18 -6.67
N SER A 76 -1.97 -0.07 -7.79
CA SER A 76 -1.60 0.43 -9.13
C SER A 76 -2.24 1.80 -9.41
N PRO A 77 -1.75 2.55 -10.41
CA PRO A 77 -2.41 3.78 -10.87
C PRO A 77 -3.89 3.57 -11.20
N ALA A 78 -4.73 4.52 -10.78
CA ALA A 78 -6.13 4.53 -11.17
C ALA A 78 -6.28 4.94 -12.64
N THR A 79 -7.22 4.32 -13.34
CA THR A 79 -7.52 4.63 -14.74
C THR A 79 -9.02 4.74 -14.95
N MET A 80 -9.45 5.61 -15.89
CA MET A 80 -10.85 5.66 -16.29
C MET A 80 -11.18 4.43 -17.13
N GLN A 81 -12.15 3.64 -16.70
CA GLN A 81 -12.58 2.42 -17.38
C GLN A 81 -14.11 2.42 -17.58
N PRO A 82 -14.60 1.88 -18.71
CA PRO A 82 -16.02 1.66 -18.90
C PRO A 82 -16.49 0.50 -18.00
N VAL A 83 -17.44 0.78 -17.10
CA VAL A 83 -18.02 -0.24 -16.22
C VAL A 83 -19.48 -0.43 -16.62
N TRP A 84 -19.85 -1.69 -16.87
CA TRP A 84 -21.23 -2.04 -17.18
C TRP A 84 -22.11 -1.84 -15.95
N ASN A 85 -23.15 -1.02 -16.07
CA ASN A 85 -24.08 -0.74 -14.97
C ASN A 85 -25.36 -1.62 -15.01
N GLY A 86 -25.46 -2.52 -15.98
CA GLY A 86 -26.66 -3.34 -16.22
C GLY A 86 -27.43 -2.97 -17.49
N LYS A 87 -27.20 -1.78 -18.07
CA LYS A 87 -27.89 -1.28 -19.27
C LYS A 87 -26.94 -0.66 -20.29
N ASP A 88 -25.95 0.09 -19.81
CA ASP A 88 -24.94 0.77 -20.61
C ASP A 88 -23.60 0.84 -19.85
N PHE A 89 -22.61 1.51 -20.44
CA PHE A 89 -21.28 1.66 -19.86
C PHE A 89 -21.09 3.06 -19.28
N ASP A 90 -20.82 3.12 -17.97
CA ASP A 90 -20.45 4.35 -17.29
C ASP A 90 -18.92 4.47 -17.19
N PRO A 91 -18.34 5.65 -17.46
CA PRO A 91 -16.92 5.89 -17.20
C PRO A 91 -16.70 5.97 -15.68
N ARG A 92 -15.91 5.05 -15.11
CA ARG A 92 -15.55 5.02 -13.68
C ARG A 92 -14.05 5.07 -13.48
N LEU A 93 -13.61 5.77 -12.44
CA LEU A 93 -12.21 5.74 -12.01
C LEU A 93 -11.96 4.45 -11.23
N MET A 94 -11.29 3.50 -11.87
CA MET A 94 -11.00 2.19 -11.29
C MET A 94 -9.58 2.18 -10.72
N LEU A 95 -9.43 1.73 -9.47
CA LEU A 95 -8.16 1.58 -8.78
C LEU A 95 -7.83 0.08 -8.64
N PRO A 96 -6.85 -0.46 -9.40
CA PRO A 96 -6.49 -1.86 -9.29
C PRO A 96 -5.76 -2.14 -7.98
N LEU A 97 -6.19 -3.19 -7.29
CA LEU A 97 -5.63 -3.66 -6.02
C LEU A 97 -5.12 -5.09 -6.19
N SER A 98 -3.91 -5.35 -5.68
CA SER A 98 -3.29 -6.68 -5.68
C SER A 98 -2.97 -7.10 -4.24
N LEU A 99 -3.67 -8.08 -3.70
CA LEU A 99 -3.34 -8.65 -2.39
C LEU A 99 -2.50 -9.92 -2.58
N SER A 100 -1.25 -9.87 -2.12
CA SER A 100 -0.45 -11.09 -1.93
C SER A 100 -0.50 -11.49 -0.46
N TYR A 101 -0.66 -12.79 -0.20
CA TYR A 101 -0.78 -13.34 1.14
C TYR A 101 -0.10 -14.71 1.24
N ASP A 102 0.26 -15.06 2.47
CA ASP A 102 0.81 -16.37 2.80
C ASP A 102 -0.33 -17.39 3.00
N HIS A 103 -0.52 -18.26 2.02
CA HIS A 103 -1.60 -19.27 2.04
C HIS A 103 -1.42 -20.33 3.15
N ARG A 104 -0.27 -20.37 3.84
CA ARG A 104 -0.09 -21.21 5.03
C ARG A 104 -0.86 -20.66 6.23
N VAL A 105 -1.23 -19.38 6.20
CA VAL A 105 -1.89 -18.66 7.30
C VAL A 105 -3.28 -18.16 6.89
N ILE A 106 -3.44 -17.67 5.66
CA ILE A 106 -4.68 -17.07 5.16
C ILE A 106 -5.27 -17.96 4.05
N ASN A 107 -6.53 -18.37 4.19
CA ASN A 107 -7.21 -19.11 3.13
C ASN A 107 -7.74 -18.15 2.06
N GLY A 108 -7.84 -18.61 0.81
CA GLY A 108 -8.32 -17.77 -0.29
C GLY A 108 -9.76 -17.25 -0.18
N ALA A 109 -10.59 -17.83 0.69
CA ALA A 109 -11.94 -17.31 0.98
C ALA A 109 -11.92 -16.12 1.96
N ASP A 110 -10.86 -16.01 2.78
CA ASP A 110 -10.67 -14.95 3.78
C ASP A 110 -9.82 -13.78 3.23
N ALA A 111 -9.28 -13.94 2.02
CA ALA A 111 -8.34 -13.01 1.37
C ALA A 111 -9.03 -11.95 0.50
#